data_AF-A0A7S3ESL8-F1
#
_entry.id   AF-A0A7S3ESL8-F1
#
_cell.length_a   1.000
_cell.length_b   1.000
_cell.length_c   1.000
_cell.angle_alpha   90.00
_cell.angle_beta   90.00
_cell.angle_gamma   90.00
#
_symmetry.space_group_name_H-M   'P 1'
#
loop_
_entity.id
_entity.type
_entity.pdbx_description
1 polymer ?
#
loop_
_entity_poly.entity_id
_entity_poly.type
_entity_poly.pdbx_seq_one_letter_code
_entity_poly.pdbx_strand_id
1 'polypeptide(L)'
;AKLPPLVNIVFMGMGEPLNNLEQVRIAVEQLVHPKAFAFSRRAVCVSTVGPSPSLISKAARVLPSRLAWSVHAADDGLRRQLVPTTRHTMEQLRDTFQAALALKPARVRGLVVELALIAVC
;
A
#
# COMPACT_ATOMS: atom_id res chain seq x y z
N ALA A 1 -10.16 -7.51 29.81
CA ALA A 1 -8.75 -7.03 29.84
C ALA A 1 -8.64 -5.76 28.99
N LYS A 2 -7.78 -4.80 29.37
CA LYS A 2 -7.58 -3.56 28.60
C LYS A 2 -6.60 -3.84 27.45
N LEU A 3 -6.94 -3.43 26.22
CA LEU A 3 -6.07 -3.61 25.06
C LEU A 3 -4.81 -2.74 25.19
N PRO A 4 -3.67 -3.17 24.61
CA PRO A 4 -2.48 -2.33 24.52
C PRO A 4 -2.72 -1.10 23.63
N PRO A 5 -1.86 -0.07 23.71
CA PRO A 5 -1.97 1.12 22.87
C PRO A 5 -1.90 0.79 21.38
N LEU A 6 -2.75 1.43 20.57
CA LEU A 6 -2.68 1.35 19.12
C LEU A 6 -1.47 2.14 18.61
N VAL A 7 -0.50 1.45 18.02
CA VAL A 7 0.76 2.08 17.55
C VAL A 7 0.86 2.19 16.03
N ASN A 8 0.22 1.29 15.28
CA ASN A 8 0.26 1.24 13.81
C ASN A 8 -1.14 0.98 13.24
N ILE A 9 -1.39 1.51 12.04
CA ILE A 9 -2.61 1.29 11.26
C ILE A 9 -2.21 0.87 9.84
N VAL A 10 -2.72 -0.28 9.40
CA VAL A 10 -2.44 -0.81 8.06
C VAL A 10 -3.76 -1.04 7.33
N PHE A 11 -3.89 -0.49 6.12
CA PHE A 11 -5.06 -0.69 5.27
C PHE A 11 -4.91 -2.04 4.54
N MET A 12 -5.30 -3.13 5.20
CA MET A 12 -5.29 -4.51 4.69
C MET A 12 -6.62 -5.24 4.98
N GLY A 13 -7.71 -4.46 5.07
CA GLY A 13 -9.04 -5.02 5.26
C GLY A 13 -9.62 -5.57 3.96
N MET A 14 -10.95 -5.56 3.86
CA MET A 14 -11.64 -5.92 2.62
C MET A 14 -11.50 -4.82 1.56
N GLY A 15 -11.15 -5.22 0.34
CA GLY A 15 -11.09 -4.34 -0.84
C GLY A 15 -9.68 -3.82 -1.17
N GLU A 16 -9.57 -3.16 -2.32
CA GLU A 16 -8.32 -2.58 -2.83
C GLU A 16 -8.31 -1.06 -2.56
N PRO A 17 -7.44 -0.55 -1.67
CA PRO A 17 -7.43 0.87 -1.29
C PRO A 17 -7.30 1.84 -2.46
N LEU A 18 -6.53 1.50 -3.50
CA LEU A 18 -6.33 2.40 -4.64
C LEU A 18 -7.56 2.54 -5.54
N ASN A 19 -8.50 1.59 -5.50
CA ASN A 19 -9.78 1.73 -6.19
C ASN A 19 -10.70 2.75 -5.48
N ASN A 20 -10.41 3.09 -4.22
CA ASN A 20 -11.11 4.11 -3.44
C ASN A 20 -10.14 5.17 -2.90
N LEU A 21 -9.16 5.57 -3.73
CA LEU A 21 -8.03 6.39 -3.29
C LEU A 21 -8.46 7.69 -2.61
N GLU A 22 -9.54 8.31 -3.05
CA GLU A 22 -9.98 9.60 -2.49
C GLU A 22 -10.43 9.48 -1.03
N GLN A 23 -11.26 8.48 -0.71
CA GLN A 23 -11.72 8.26 0.67
C GLN A 23 -10.58 7.73 1.55
N VAL A 24 -9.70 6.89 0.99
CA VAL A 24 -8.48 6.45 1.67
C VAL A 24 -7.57 7.63 1.99
N ARG A 25 -7.40 8.58 1.08
CA ARG A 25 -6.63 9.80 1.30
C ARG A 25 -7.20 10.62 2.45
N ILE A 26 -8.50 10.88 2.44
CA ILE A 26 -9.19 11.63 3.51
C ILE A 26 -8.97 10.94 4.87
N ALA A 27 -9.15 9.61 4.93
CA ALA A 27 -8.94 8.85 6.16
C ALA A 27 -7.48 8.95 6.65
N VAL A 28 -6.50 8.73 5.76
CA VAL A 28 -5.08 8.83 6.10
C VAL A 28 -4.72 10.24 6.57
N GLU A 29 -5.26 11.29 5.95
CA GLU A 29 -5.05 12.67 6.37
C GLU A 29 -5.55 12.91 7.79
N GLN A 30 -6.76 12.46 8.12
CA GLN A 30 -7.28 12.55 9.49
C GLN A 30 -6.43 11.77 10.49
N LEU A 31 -5.97 10.56 10.12
CA LEU A 31 -5.12 9.75 10.99
C LEU A 31 -3.81 10.45 11.35
N VAL A 32 -3.18 11.16 10.40
CA VAL A 32 -1.87 11.80 10.61
C VAL A 32 -1.97 13.28 11.00
N HIS A 33 -3.17 13.85 11.03
CA HIS A 33 -3.35 15.28 11.33
C HIS A 33 -3.07 15.56 12.81
N PRO A 34 -2.26 16.58 13.16
CA PRO A 34 -1.83 16.83 14.53
C PRO A 34 -2.97 17.26 15.47
N LYS A 35 -4.09 17.77 14.93
CA LYS A 35 -5.29 18.13 15.69
C LYS A 35 -6.39 17.05 15.67
N ALA A 36 -6.12 15.90 15.07
CA ALA A 36 -7.04 14.76 15.04
C ALA A 36 -6.39 13.58 15.78
N PHE A 37 -6.10 12.47 15.09
CA PHE A 37 -5.52 11.29 15.73
C PHE A 37 -4.00 11.37 15.93
N ALA A 38 -3.33 12.31 15.25
CA ALA A 38 -1.91 12.62 15.43
C ALA A 38 -0.94 11.42 15.30
N PHE A 39 -1.30 10.39 14.52
CA PHE A 39 -0.39 9.28 14.24
C PHE A 39 0.81 9.75 13.42
N SER A 40 1.98 9.16 13.68
CA SER A 40 3.12 9.33 12.78
C SER A 40 2.76 8.84 11.39
N ARG A 41 3.13 9.58 10.34
CA ARG A 41 2.99 9.13 8.95
C ARG A 41 3.67 7.77 8.67
N ARG A 42 4.63 7.38 9.51
CA ARG A 42 5.31 6.07 9.46
C ARG A 42 4.47 4.95 10.06
N ALA A 43 3.60 5.26 11.01
CA ALA A 43 2.72 4.31 11.67
C ALA A 43 1.51 3.95 10.80
N VAL A 44 1.18 4.76 9.78
CA VAL A 44 0.11 4.48 8.82
C VAL A 44 0.71 3.91 7.55
N CYS A 45 0.18 2.78 7.08
CA CYS A 45 0.59 2.14 5.83
C CYS A 45 -0.63 1.74 4.99
N VAL A 46 -0.60 2.12 3.71
CA VAL A 46 -1.62 1.71 2.74
C VAL A 46 -1.03 0.61 1.87
N SER A 47 -1.61 -0.58 1.97
CA SER A 47 -1.25 -1.73 1.14
C SER A 47 -2.05 -1.74 -0.16
N THR A 48 -1.48 -2.28 -1.23
CA THR A 48 -2.12 -2.38 -2.54
C THR A 48 -1.50 -3.48 -3.39
N VAL A 49 -2.34 -4.17 -4.15
CA VAL A 49 -1.88 -5.13 -5.17
C VAL A 49 -1.39 -4.45 -6.45
N GLY A 50 -1.52 -3.12 -6.55
CA GLY A 50 -1.13 -2.36 -7.73
C GLY A 50 -2.09 -2.57 -8.91
N PRO A 51 -3.36 -2.11 -8.82
CA PRO A 51 -4.34 -2.26 -9.90
C PRO A 51 -3.95 -1.53 -11.19
N SER A 52 -3.18 -0.43 -11.10
CA SER A 52 -2.66 0.28 -12.27
C SER A 52 -1.42 1.14 -11.92
N PRO A 53 -0.43 1.26 -12.82
CA PRO A 53 0.69 2.17 -12.66
C PRO A 53 0.30 3.63 -12.37
N SER A 54 -0.78 4.10 -12.99
CA SER A 54 -1.29 5.46 -12.81
C SER A 54 -1.78 5.69 -11.38
N LEU A 55 -2.49 4.71 -10.81
CA LEU A 55 -3.00 4.76 -9.44
C LEU A 55 -1.86 4.70 -8.42
N ILE A 56 -0.86 3.85 -8.62
CA ILE A 56 0.34 3.79 -7.76
C ILE A 56 1.05 5.15 -7.74
N SER A 57 1.27 5.73 -8.93
CA SER A 57 1.91 7.04 -9.08
C SER A 57 1.12 8.16 -8.42
N LYS A 58 -0.22 8.16 -8.57
CA LYS A 58 -1.11 9.13 -7.93
C LYS A 58 -1.09 8.97 -6.41
N ALA A 59 -1.21 7.74 -5.92
CA ALA A 59 -1.20 7.41 -4.50
C ALA A 59 0.09 7.87 -3.81
N ALA A 60 1.24 7.72 -4.48
CA ALA A 60 2.51 8.17 -3.93
C ALA A 60 2.59 9.69 -3.70
N ARG A 61 1.93 10.48 -4.56
CA ARG A 61 1.89 11.94 -4.45
C ARG A 61 0.92 12.42 -3.39
N VAL A 62 -0.24 11.76 -3.25
CA VAL A 62 -1.35 12.26 -2.43
C VAL A 62 -1.43 11.65 -1.04
N LEU A 63 -0.87 10.45 -0.80
CA LEU A 63 -0.99 9.78 0.49
C LEU A 63 0.18 10.14 1.44
N PRO A 64 -0.09 10.82 2.57
CA PRO A 64 0.93 11.15 3.57
C PRO A 64 1.21 9.96 4.52
N SER A 65 1.45 8.77 3.96
CA SER A 65 1.69 7.50 4.67
C SER A 65 2.75 6.66 3.96
N ARG A 66 3.09 5.49 4.51
CA ARG A 66 3.84 4.46 3.77
C ARG A 66 2.96 3.77 2.73
N LEU A 67 3.57 3.27 1.65
CA LEU A 67 2.93 2.35 0.71
C LEU A 67 3.56 0.97 0.87
N ALA A 68 2.74 -0.07 0.91
CA ALA A 68 3.16 -1.45 0.80
C ALA A 68 2.72 -2.03 -0.54
N TRP A 69 3.57 -2.86 -1.14
CA TRP A 69 3.26 -3.61 -2.34
C TRP A 69 2.92 -5.05 -1.97
N SER A 70 1.66 -5.42 -2.18
CA SER A 70 1.21 -6.80 -2.05
C SER A 70 1.63 -7.58 -3.30
N VAL A 71 2.74 -8.30 -3.18
CA VAL A 71 3.38 -8.97 -4.31
C VAL A 71 2.70 -10.32 -4.59
N HIS A 72 2.61 -11.17 -3.57
CA HIS A 72 2.06 -12.55 -3.63
C HIS A 72 2.78 -13.54 -4.56
N ALA A 73 3.30 -13.14 -5.72
CA ALA A 73 4.12 -13.97 -6.60
C ALA A 73 5.09 -13.13 -7.43
N ALA A 74 6.28 -13.68 -7.71
CA ALA A 74 7.28 -13.08 -8.59
C ALA A 74 7.04 -13.39 -10.07
N ASP A 75 6.40 -14.52 -10.36
CA ASP A 75 6.00 -14.91 -11.72
C ASP A 75 4.65 -14.27 -12.11
N ASP A 76 4.59 -13.74 -13.32
CA ASP A 76 3.39 -13.09 -13.84
C ASP A 76 2.22 -14.06 -14.02
N GLY A 77 2.49 -15.32 -14.39
CA GLY A 77 1.47 -16.35 -14.58
C GLY A 77 0.78 -16.69 -13.26
N LEU A 78 1.56 -17.02 -12.24
CA LEU A 78 1.07 -17.29 -10.90
C LEU A 78 0.39 -16.05 -10.30
N ARG A 79 0.98 -14.86 -10.44
CA ARG A 79 0.37 -13.62 -9.93
C ARG A 79 -1.00 -13.36 -10.54
N ARG A 80 -1.19 -13.60 -11.84
CA ARG A 80 -2.51 -13.43 -12.49
C ARG A 80 -3.56 -14.37 -11.91
N GLN A 81 -3.17 -15.55 -11.45
CA GLN A 81 -4.08 -16.49 -10.79
C GLN A 81 -4.44 -16.01 -9.38
N LEU A 82 -3.46 -15.56 -8.61
CA LEU A 82 -3.63 -15.12 -7.21
C LEU A 82 -4.29 -13.74 -7.09
N VAL A 83 -4.00 -12.84 -8.02
CA VAL A 83 -4.43 -11.43 -8.03
C VAL A 83 -5.01 -11.11 -9.42
N PRO A 84 -6.22 -11.61 -9.73
CA PRO A 84 -6.81 -11.47 -11.06
C PRO A 84 -7.22 -10.03 -11.41
N THR A 85 -7.21 -9.13 -10.43
CA THR A 85 -7.63 -7.73 -10.56
C THR A 85 -6.61 -6.83 -11.25
N THR A 86 -5.36 -7.28 -11.39
CA THR A 86 -4.30 -6.54 -12.11
C THR A 86 -3.79 -7.35 -13.30
N ARG A 87 -3.65 -6.69 -14.45
CA ARG A 87 -3.10 -7.31 -15.69
C ARG A 87 -1.69 -6.82 -16.03
N HIS A 88 -1.13 -5.95 -15.19
CA HIS A 88 0.21 -5.40 -15.38
C HIS A 88 1.28 -6.43 -15.00
N THR A 89 2.40 -6.40 -15.71
CA THR A 89 3.52 -7.29 -15.43
C THR A 89 4.23 -6.89 -14.14
N MET A 90 4.90 -7.84 -13.50
CA MET A 90 5.72 -7.63 -12.32
C MET A 90 6.82 -6.59 -12.55
N GLU A 91 7.40 -6.59 -13.74
CA GLU A 91 8.38 -5.59 -14.17
C GLU A 91 7.77 -4.18 -14.21
N GLN A 92 6.63 -4.01 -14.89
CA GLN A 92 5.94 -2.71 -14.95
C GLN A 92 5.56 -2.20 -13.56
N LEU A 93 5.05 -3.09 -12.70
CA LEU A 93 4.70 -2.74 -11.33
C LEU A 93 5.93 -2.38 -10.51
N ARG A 94 7.01 -3.17 -10.58
CA ARG A 94 8.29 -2.89 -9.91
C ARG A 94 8.81 -1.51 -10.26
N ASP A 95 8.93 -1.22 -11.56
CA ASP A 95 9.49 0.05 -12.04
C ASP A 95 8.62 1.23 -11.61
N THR A 96 7.29 1.04 -11.63
CA THR A 96 6.36 2.05 -11.12
C THR A 96 6.52 2.26 -9.62
N PHE A 97 6.61 1.21 -8.82
CA PHE A 97 6.81 1.32 -7.37
C PHE A 97 8.14 2.00 -7.04
N GLN A 98 9.21 1.69 -7.77
CA GLN A 98 10.51 2.38 -7.62
C GLN A 98 10.37 3.88 -7.87
N ALA A 99 9.78 4.27 -9.00
CA ALA A 99 9.56 5.68 -9.33
C ALA A 99 8.64 6.38 -8.32
N ALA A 100 7.55 5.71 -7.92
CA ALA A 100 6.57 6.23 -6.99
C ALA A 100 7.16 6.44 -5.58
N LEU A 101 7.96 5.50 -5.08
CA LEU A 101 8.63 5.64 -3.79
C LEU A 101 9.66 6.77 -3.80
N ALA A 102 10.34 7.03 -4.92
CA ALA A 102 11.25 8.16 -5.05
C ALA A 102 10.57 9.52 -4.83
N LEU A 103 9.28 9.64 -5.18
CA LEU A 103 8.47 10.85 -4.94
C LEU A 103 8.16 11.08 -3.45
N LYS A 104 8.22 10.03 -2.61
CA LYS A 104 7.85 10.14 -1.20
C LYS A 104 8.94 10.83 -0.38
N PRO A 105 8.59 11.60 0.67
CA PRO A 105 9.56 12.16 1.60
C PRO A 105 10.41 11.07 2.28
N ALA A 106 11.70 11.33 2.48
CA ALA A 106 12.66 10.35 3.04
C ALA A 106 12.13 9.63 4.30
N ARG A 107 11.46 10.36 5.19
CA ARG A 107 10.88 9.83 6.43
C ARG A 107 9.82 8.73 6.26
N VAL A 108 9.17 8.63 5.09
CA VAL A 108 8.19 7.58 4.77
C VAL A 108 8.58 6.78 3.52
N ARG A 109 9.79 7.01 2.99
CA ARG A 109 10.35 6.37 1.78
C ARG A 109 10.93 5.00 2.12
N GLY A 110 10.08 4.07 2.52
CA GLY A 110 10.46 2.67 2.72
C GLY A 110 9.76 1.77 1.70
N LEU A 111 10.46 0.76 1.20
CA LEU A 111 9.84 -0.34 0.48
C LEU A 111 9.30 -1.34 1.50
N VAL A 112 7.99 -1.57 1.46
CA VAL A 112 7.33 -2.64 2.21
C VAL A 112 6.76 -3.61 1.18
N VAL A 113 7.15 -4.87 1.29
CA VAL A 113 6.68 -5.94 0.40
C VAL A 113 5.90 -6.93 1.24
N GLU A 114 4.73 -7.31 0.76
CA GLU A 114 3.90 -8.33 1.38
C GLU A 114 3.84 -9.56 0.49
N LEU A 115 4.02 -10.73 1.11
CA LEU A 115 4.02 -12.03 0.45
C LEU A 115 2.98 -12.91 1.12
N ALA A 116 2.19 -13.61 0.30
CA ALA A 116 1.35 -14.69 0.79
C ALA A 116 2.15 -15.99 0.71
N LEU A 117 2.21 -16.71 1.83
CA LEU A 117 2.76 -18.07 1.85
C LEU A 117 1.62 -19.03 1.51
N ILE A 118 1.71 -19.69 0.37
CA ILE A 118 0.68 -20.60 -0.14
C ILE A 118 1.26 -22.00 -0.09
N ALA A 119 0.58 -22.91 0.60
CA ALA A 119 0.94 -24.31 0.62
C ALA A 119 0.66 -24.94 -0.76
N VAL A 120 1.63 -25.68 -1.29
CA VAL A 120 1.46 -26.52 -2.48
C VAL A 120 1.46 -27.96 -1.98
N CYS A 121 0.29 -28.59 -2.03
CA CYS A 121 0.13 -30.03 -1.72
C CYS A 121 0.19 -30.84 -3.02
#